data_AF-A0A445D1I7-F1
#
_entry.id   AF-A0A445D1I7-F1
#
_cell.length_a   1.000
_cell.length_b   1.000
_cell.length_c   1.000
_cell.angle_alpha   90.00
_cell.angle_beta   90.00
_cell.angle_gamma   90.00
#
_symmetry.space_group_name_H-M   'P 1'
#
loop_
_entity.id
_entity.type
_entity.pdbx_description
1 polymer ?
#
loop_
_entity_poly.entity_id
_entity_poly.type
_entity_poly.pdbx_seq_one_letter_code
_entity_poly.pdbx_strand_id
1 'polypeptide(L)' 'MVPEVLRNEPSNEKCNVYSFGVILWELSPLQQPWGGMNRMQVAGAVSFQHFCLVIPDDMDPAITDIIKQCWQT' A
#
# COMPACT_ATOMS: atom_id res chain seq x y z
N MET A 1 0.43 -2.78 -5.21
CA MET A 1 -0.44 -2.82 -6.41
C MET A 1 -1.86 -2.53 -5.97
N VAL A 2 -2.54 -1.63 -6.66
CA VAL A 2 -3.88 -1.13 -6.29
C VAL A 2 -4.96 -2.08 -6.80
N PRO A 3 -6.07 -2.22 -6.07
CA PRO A 3 -7.08 -3.23 -6.37
C PRO A 3 -7.81 -3.04 -7.70
N GLU A 4 -7.91 -1.80 -8.22
CA GLU A 4 -8.55 -1.52 -9.52
C GLU A 4 -7.75 -2.12 -10.71
N VAL A 5 -6.42 -2.06 -10.67
CA VAL A 5 -5.54 -2.69 -11.68
C VAL A 5 -5.68 -4.21 -11.67
N LEU A 6 -5.91 -4.80 -10.49
CA LEU A 6 -6.12 -6.24 -10.33
C LEU A 6 -7.51 -6.69 -10.82
N ARG A 7 -8.47 -5.75 -10.96
CA ARG A 7 -9.82 -5.97 -11.48
C ARG A 7 -9.96 -5.65 -12.97
N ASN A 8 -8.88 -5.25 -13.63
CA ASN A 8 -8.87 -4.80 -15.03
C ASN A 8 -9.72 -3.53 -15.26
N GLU A 9 -9.86 -2.69 -14.22
CA GLU A 9 -10.51 -1.39 -14.29
C GLU A 9 -9.52 -0.33 -14.82
N PRO A 10 -9.99 0.81 -15.36
CA PRO A 10 -9.11 1.86 -15.87
C PRO A 10 -8.19 2.35 -14.76
N SER A 11 -6.87 2.19 -14.95
CA SER A 11 -5.87 2.73 -14.04
C SER A 11 -6.03 4.25 -13.96
N ASN A 12 -6.25 4.78 -12.77
CA ASN A 12 -6.42 6.21 -12.55
C ASN A 12 -5.20 6.81 -11.82
N GLU A 13 -5.11 8.13 -11.69
CA GLU A 13 -4.02 8.78 -10.95
C GLU A 13 -3.98 8.35 -9.48
N LYS A 14 -5.13 7.99 -8.90
CA LYS A 14 -5.25 7.42 -7.55
C LYS A 14 -4.46 6.13 -7.36
N CYS A 15 -4.34 5.34 -8.43
CA CYS A 15 -3.55 4.13 -8.50
C CYS A 15 -2.06 4.38 -8.21
N ASN A 16 -1.56 5.49 -8.76
CA ASN A 16 -0.17 5.90 -8.63
C ASN A 16 0.12 6.43 -7.23
N VAL A 17 -0.82 7.19 -6.65
CA VAL A 17 -0.71 7.74 -5.29
C VAL A 17 -0.66 6.62 -4.25
N TYR A 18 -1.54 5.62 -4.33
CA TYR A 18 -1.49 4.48 -3.42
C TYR A 18 -0.18 3.68 -3.57
N SER A 19 0.25 3.43 -4.81
CA SER A 19 1.49 2.70 -5.07
C SER A 19 2.71 3.45 -4.54
N PHE A 20 2.70 4.79 -4.60
CA PHE A 20 3.72 5.64 -3.99
C PHE A 20 3.73 5.50 -2.45
N GLY A 21 2.56 5.46 -1.79
CA GLY A 21 2.46 5.19 -0.36
C GLY A 21 3.05 3.83 0.05
N VAL A 22 2.87 2.79 -0.78
CA VAL A 22 3.49 1.47 -0.55
C VAL A 22 5.02 1.52 -0.68
N ILE A 23 5.55 2.26 -1.66
CA ILE A 23 7.00 2.43 -1.84
C ILE A 23 7.60 3.21 -0.67
N LEU A 24 6.95 4.30 -0.24
CA LEU A 24 7.35 5.05 0.96
C LEU A 24 7.38 4.15 2.21
N TRP A 25 6.35 3.32 2.37
CA TRP A 25 6.31 2.34 3.44
C TRP A 25 7.43 1.30 3.33
N GLU A 26 7.83 0.85 2.15
CA GLU A 26 8.93 -0.11 1.97
C GLU A 26 10.29 0.51 2.32
N LEU A 27 10.50 1.77 1.91
CA LEU A 27 11.78 2.47 2.10
C LEU A 27 12.05 2.87 3.55
N SER A 28 11.01 3.11 4.36
CA SER A 28 11.20 3.60 5.73
C SER A 28 11.73 2.54 6.72
N PRO A 29 11.15 1.33 6.84
CA PRO A 29 11.68 0.24 7.65
C PRO A 29 12.62 -0.69 6.85
N LEU A 30 12.80 -0.46 5.54
CA LEU A 30 13.55 -1.34 4.62
C LEU A 30 13.02 -2.78 4.63
N GLN A 31 11.69 -2.94 4.66
CA GLN A 31 11.02 -4.23 4.73
C GLN A 31 10.17 -4.50 3.51
N GLN A 32 10.10 -5.78 3.11
CA GLN A 32 9.24 -6.19 2.02
C GLN A 32 7.76 -6.05 2.43
N PRO A 33 6.94 -5.33 1.64
CA PRO A 33 5.52 -5.19 1.93
C PRO A 33 4.80 -6.54 1.79
N TRP A 34 3.92 -6.85 2.74
CA TRP A 34 3.20 -8.13 2.86
C TRP A 34 4.14 -9.36 2.82
N GLY A 35 5.29 -9.27 3.50
CA GLY A 35 6.25 -10.36 3.60
C GLY A 35 5.59 -11.72 3.94
N GLY A 36 5.95 -12.75 3.18
CA GLY A 36 5.38 -14.11 3.32
C GLY A 36 4.06 -14.36 2.58
N MET A 37 3.47 -13.35 1.93
CA MET A 37 2.28 -13.53 1.09
C MET A 37 2.64 -13.70 -0.39
N ASN A 38 1.93 -14.56 -1.10
CA ASN A 38 2.01 -14.67 -2.56
C ASN A 38 1.12 -13.61 -3.25
N ARG A 39 1.30 -13.45 -4.56
CA ARG A 39 0.59 -12.43 -5.35
C ARG A 39 -0.93 -12.50 -5.25
N MET A 40 -1.53 -13.70 -5.23
CA MET A 40 -2.98 -13.85 -5.07
C MET A 40 -3.45 -13.47 -3.66
N GLN A 41 -2.67 -13.80 -2.63
CA GLN A 41 -2.97 -13.42 -1.25
C GLN A 41 -2.92 -11.90 -1.06
N VAL A 42 -1.90 -11.23 -1.61
CA VAL A 42 -1.81 -9.77 -1.61
C VAL A 42 -2.98 -9.15 -2.37
N ALA A 43 -3.31 -9.68 -3.55
CA ALA A 43 -4.46 -9.23 -4.33
C ALA A 43 -5.76 -9.34 -3.53
N GLY A 44 -5.98 -10.45 -2.84
CA GLY A 44 -7.14 -10.66 -1.97
C GLY A 44 -7.19 -9.69 -0.79
N ALA A 45 -6.07 -9.56 -0.06
CA ALA A 45 -5.97 -8.71 1.13
C ALA A 45 -6.20 -7.22 0.80
N VAL A 46 -5.58 -6.74 -0.28
CA VAL A 46 -5.72 -5.34 -0.72
C VAL A 46 -7.11 -5.08 -1.35
N SER A 47 -7.66 -6.04 -2.10
CA SER A 47 -8.92 -5.84 -2.83
C SER A 47 -10.19 -6.05 -2.02
N PHE A 48 -10.16 -6.86 -0.97
CA PHE A 48 -11.36 -7.24 -0.22
C PHE A 48 -11.30 -6.92 1.27
N GLN A 49 -10.11 -6.80 1.85
CA GLN A 49 -9.98 -6.64 3.31
C GLN A 49 -9.55 -5.24 3.75
N HIS A 50 -9.38 -4.28 2.83
CA HIS A 50 -8.74 -2.99 3.13
C HIS A 50 -7.45 -3.15 3.94
N PHE A 51 -6.73 -4.25 3.72
CA PHE A 51 -5.58 -4.64 4.52
C PHE A 51 -4.40 -3.75 4.13
N CYS A 52 -4.33 -2.57 4.73
CA CYS A 52 -3.20 -1.67 4.60
C CYS A 52 -2.01 -2.24 5.38
N LEU A 53 -0.81 -1.91 4.93
CA LEU A 53 0.42 -2.27 5.64
C LEU A 53 0.39 -1.65 7.03
N VAL A 54 0.82 -2.40 8.04
CA VAL A 54 0.92 -1.89 9.41
C VAL A 54 2.03 -0.84 9.44
N ILE A 55 1.72 0.37 9.90
CA ILE A 55 2.72 1.41 10.09
C ILE A 55 3.37 1.18 11.46
N PRO A 56 4.70 0.95 11.55
CA PRO A 56 5.40 0.83 12.81
C PRO A 56 5.31 2.11 13.65
N ASP A 57 5.22 1.97 14.98
CA ASP A 57 5.10 3.11 15.91
C ASP A 57 6.39 3.96 15.97
N ASP A 58 7.52 3.42 15.54
CA ASP A 58 8.83 4.08 15.48
C ASP A 58 9.11 4.80 14.15
N MET A 59 8.16 4.76 13.20
CA MET A 59 8.26 5.49 11.93
C MET A 59 8.12 7.00 12.15
N ASP A 60 8.89 7.80 11.39
CA ASP A 60 8.80 9.25 11.45
C ASP A 60 7.34 9.72 11.24
N PRO A 61 6.79 10.58 12.12
CA PRO A 61 5.41 11.04 12.03
C PRO A 61 5.05 11.72 10.71
N ALA A 62 6.00 12.45 10.09
CA ALA A 62 5.78 13.10 8.80
C ALA A 62 5.67 12.08 7.67
N ILE A 63 6.49 11.03 7.69
CA ILE A 63 6.41 9.92 6.72
C ILE A 63 5.10 9.16 6.90
N THR A 64 4.73 8.88 8.16
CA THR A 64 3.48 8.21 8.53
C THR A 64 2.26 8.97 7.99
N ASP A 65 2.25 10.29 8.13
CA ASP A 65 1.15 11.13 7.66
C ASP A 65 1.02 11.10 6.14
N ILE A 66 2.13 11.22 5.40
CA ILE A 66 2.15 11.14 3.93
C ILE A 66 1.63 9.78 3.46
N ILE A 67 2.08 8.68 4.08
CA ILE A 67 1.62 7.32 3.74
C ILE A 67 0.11 7.20 3.96
N LYS A 68 -0.41 7.68 5.09
CA LYS A 68 -1.84 7.67 5.38
C LYS A 68 -2.65 8.46 4.36
N GLN A 69 -2.18 9.66 3.99
CA GLN A 69 -2.81 10.46 2.94
C GLN A 69 -2.83 9.73 1.59
N CYS A 70 -1.73 9.06 1.23
CA CYS A 70 -1.66 8.28 -0.01
C CYS A 70 -2.66 7.11 -0.06
N TRP A 71 -3.01 6.52 1.08
CA TRP A 71 -3.95 5.39 1.16
C TRP A 71 -5.41 5.80 1.36
N GLN A 72 -5.70 7.08 1.58
CA GLN A 72 -7.07 7.62 1.70
C GLN A 72 -7.69 8.06 0.36
N THR A 73 -6.97 7.90 -0.75
CA THR A 73 -7.36 8.42 -2.09
C THR A 73 -8.24 7.45 -2.86
#